data_AF-A0A369UU21-F1
#
_entry.id   AF-A0A369UU21-F1
#
_cell.length_a   1.000
_cell.length_b   1.000
_cell.length_c   1.000
_cell.angle_alpha   90.00
_cell.angle_beta   90.00
_cell.angle_gamma   90.00
#
_symmetry.space_group_name_H-M   'P 1'
#
loop_
_entity.id
_entity.type
_entity.pdbx_description
1 polymer ?
#
loop_
_entity_poly.entity_id
_entity_poly.type
_entity_poly.pdbx_seq_one_letter_code
_entity_poly.pdbx_strand_id
1 'polypeptide(L)'
;MVGHRPSDWHVLDLDKDPTPGDPQRVRTLAKTLHDFADDVSEALRLVKGMAGETTLAEWAGKSATVFKEEFSGVPKNLKKLEKSYGMCGDALADFWPKLERAQALADRALVKAREARQDLTSAQSKLSSADSWVTRASKEADKYKDDPTGSKSDGDKPDEAKVRAATRDAQHAKTAQTNAQSAVDSAQSALDAAKKMAEDARKMREDAARDA
;
A
#
# COMPACT_ATOMS: atom_id res chain seq x y z
N MET A 1 -0.32 2.04 20.83
CA MET A 1 -0.29 3.20 19.92
C MET A 1 -1.24 2.92 18.78
N VAL A 2 -2.23 3.78 18.56
CA VAL A 2 -3.06 3.72 17.35
C VAL A 2 -2.13 4.00 16.18
N GLY A 3 -1.96 3.04 15.28
CA GLY A 3 -1.15 3.20 14.09
C GLY A 3 -1.84 4.19 13.16
N HIS A 4 -1.49 5.46 13.22
CA HIS A 4 -2.00 6.44 12.27
C HIS A 4 -1.47 6.10 10.88
N ARG A 5 -2.38 5.69 9.98
CA ARG A 5 -2.09 5.50 8.56
C ARG A 5 -1.64 6.84 7.96
N PRO A 6 -0.66 6.84 7.03
CA PRO A 6 -0.30 8.03 6.26
C PRO A 6 -1.53 8.67 5.59
N SER A 7 -1.45 9.96 5.24
CA SER A 7 -2.52 10.70 4.55
C SER A 7 -2.12 11.19 3.16
N ASP A 8 -0.83 11.16 2.82
CA ASP A 8 -0.27 11.68 1.59
C ASP A 8 -0.29 10.66 0.44
N TRP A 9 -1.39 9.91 0.31
CA TRP A 9 -1.57 8.93 -0.76
C TRP A 9 -1.65 9.54 -2.16
N HIS A 10 -1.88 10.85 -2.25
CA HIS A 10 -1.82 11.61 -3.51
C HIS A 10 -0.46 11.49 -4.22
N VAL A 11 0.62 11.16 -3.50
CA VAL A 11 1.93 10.87 -4.10
C VAL A 11 1.85 9.72 -5.12
N LEU A 12 0.96 8.75 -4.85
CA LEU A 12 0.63 7.60 -5.70
C LEU A 12 -0.57 7.87 -6.65
N ASP A 13 -1.03 9.12 -6.76
CA ASP A 13 -2.27 9.49 -7.46
C ASP A 13 -3.52 8.79 -6.89
N LEU A 14 -3.53 8.53 -5.58
CA LEU A 14 -4.67 7.96 -4.86
C LEU A 14 -5.32 9.02 -3.97
N ASP A 15 -6.66 9.10 -4.02
CA ASP A 15 -7.43 10.03 -3.19
C ASP A 15 -7.48 9.65 -1.71
N LYS A 16 -7.28 8.36 -1.42
CA LYS A 16 -7.40 7.79 -0.07
C LYS A 16 -6.49 6.60 0.12
N ASP A 17 -6.32 6.24 1.38
CA ASP A 17 -5.61 5.04 1.80
C ASP A 17 -6.14 3.78 1.08
N PRO A 18 -5.30 3.03 0.35
CA PRO A 18 -5.70 1.79 -0.31
C PRO A 18 -5.97 0.65 0.68
N THR A 19 -5.42 0.69 1.89
CA THR A 19 -5.54 -0.36 2.91
C THR A 19 -6.03 0.16 4.27
N PRO A 20 -7.22 0.76 4.34
CA PRO A 20 -7.74 1.36 5.57
C PRO A 20 -8.09 0.29 6.60
N GLY A 21 -7.89 0.63 7.87
CA GLY A 21 -8.22 -0.22 9.01
C GLY A 21 -7.12 -0.23 10.06
N ASP A 22 -7.35 -0.99 11.13
CA ASP A 22 -6.40 -1.19 12.22
C ASP A 22 -6.30 -2.69 12.55
N PRO A 23 -5.26 -3.40 12.06
CA PRO A 23 -5.07 -4.82 12.30
C PRO A 23 -5.05 -5.19 13.78
N GLN A 24 -4.51 -4.31 14.63
CA GLN A 24 -4.44 -4.59 16.06
C GLN A 24 -5.82 -4.52 16.70
N ARG A 25 -6.66 -3.56 16.31
CA ARG A 25 -8.07 -3.52 16.75
C ARG A 25 -8.86 -4.74 16.26
N VAL A 26 -8.66 -5.16 15.01
CA VAL A 26 -9.29 -6.37 14.47
C VAL A 26 -8.85 -7.61 15.25
N ARG A 27 -7.55 -7.75 15.52
CA ARG A 27 -6.99 -8.84 16.34
C ARG A 27 -7.58 -8.86 17.75
N THR A 28 -7.67 -7.70 18.41
CA THR A 28 -8.28 -7.60 19.73
C THR A 28 -9.75 -8.02 19.69
N LEU A 29 -10.51 -7.57 18.68
CA LEU A 29 -11.91 -7.95 18.53
C LEU A 29 -12.06 -9.46 18.28
N ALA A 30 -11.24 -10.05 17.40
CA ALA A 30 -11.24 -11.49 17.14
C ALA A 30 -11.07 -12.28 18.46
N LYS A 31 -10.07 -11.90 19.26
CA LYS A 31 -9.83 -12.50 20.57
C LYS A 31 -11.03 -12.33 21.50
N THR A 32 -11.61 -11.13 21.61
CA THR A 32 -12.79 -10.90 22.46
C THR A 32 -13.99 -11.77 22.06
N LEU A 33 -14.19 -12.01 20.77
CA LEU A 33 -15.27 -12.89 20.29
C LEU A 33 -14.99 -14.37 20.60
N HIS A 34 -13.73 -14.81 20.49
CA HIS A 34 -13.33 -16.16 20.90
C HIS A 34 -13.46 -16.37 22.40
N ASP A 35 -12.93 -15.44 23.22
CA ASP A 35 -13.05 -15.49 24.68
C ASP A 35 -14.54 -15.59 25.10
N PHE A 36 -15.42 -14.82 24.45
CA PHE A 36 -16.86 -14.90 24.67
C PHE A 36 -17.47 -16.23 24.24
N ALA A 37 -17.03 -16.81 23.12
CA ALA A 37 -17.50 -18.12 22.68
C ALA A 37 -17.08 -19.23 23.67
N ASP A 38 -15.86 -19.14 24.20
CA ASP A 38 -15.34 -20.06 25.22
C ASP A 38 -16.13 -19.95 26.53
N ASP A 39 -16.43 -18.73 26.99
CA ASP A 39 -17.28 -18.48 28.17
C ASP A 39 -18.68 -19.11 28.00
N VAL A 40 -19.27 -18.98 26.80
CA VAL A 40 -20.57 -19.58 26.47
C VAL A 40 -20.48 -21.11 26.44
N SER A 41 -19.37 -21.67 25.95
CA SER A 41 -19.12 -23.11 25.94
C SER A 41 -18.99 -23.66 27.37
N GLU A 42 -18.30 -22.94 28.26
CA GLU A 42 -18.24 -23.27 29.69
C GLU A 42 -19.61 -23.21 30.36
N ALA A 43 -20.38 -22.13 30.13
CA ALA A 43 -21.74 -22.01 30.63
C ALA A 43 -22.64 -23.15 30.15
N LEU A 44 -22.52 -23.56 28.88
CA LEU A 44 -23.24 -24.71 28.32
C LEU A 44 -22.86 -26.02 29.02
N ARG A 45 -21.58 -26.21 29.35
CA ARG A 45 -21.10 -27.40 30.10
C ARG A 45 -21.66 -27.43 31.51
N LEU A 46 -21.69 -26.30 32.21
CA LEU A 46 -22.31 -26.17 33.54
C LEU A 46 -23.80 -26.47 33.50
N VAL A 47 -24.53 -25.89 32.54
CA VAL A 47 -25.96 -26.15 32.33
C VAL A 47 -26.26 -27.63 32.10
N LYS A 48 -25.46 -28.30 31.25
CA LYS A 48 -25.61 -29.75 31.02
C LYS A 48 -25.24 -30.58 32.25
N GLY A 49 -24.23 -30.16 33.02
CA GLY A 49 -23.82 -30.79 34.26
C GLY A 49 -24.94 -30.77 35.30
N MET A 50 -25.55 -29.60 35.54
CA MET A 50 -26.69 -29.46 36.45
C MET A 50 -27.87 -30.34 36.02
N ALA A 51 -28.17 -30.41 34.72
CA ALA A 51 -29.23 -31.28 34.20
C ALA A 51 -28.95 -32.78 34.39
N GLY A 52 -27.69 -33.18 34.57
CA GLY A 52 -27.24 -34.55 34.78
C GLY A 52 -26.96 -34.93 36.24
N GLU A 53 -26.94 -33.99 37.18
CA GLU A 53 -26.74 -34.27 38.60
C GLU A 53 -27.97 -34.94 39.23
N THR A 54 -27.73 -35.94 40.08
CA THR A 54 -28.73 -36.72 40.82
C THR A 54 -29.67 -35.85 41.68
N THR A 55 -29.26 -34.64 42.01
CA THR A 55 -30.04 -33.62 42.75
C THR A 55 -31.30 -33.19 42.00
N LEU A 56 -31.29 -33.16 40.66
CA LEU A 56 -32.48 -32.89 39.84
C LEU A 56 -33.43 -34.09 39.77
N ALA A 57 -32.93 -35.30 40.03
CA ALA A 57 -33.76 -36.50 40.20
C ALA A 57 -34.40 -36.56 41.60
N GLU A 58 -33.75 -35.98 42.62
CA GLU A 58 -34.32 -35.80 43.96
C GLU A 58 -35.31 -34.63 44.03
N TRP A 59 -35.16 -33.63 43.16
CA TRP A 59 -36.06 -32.48 43.03
C TRP A 59 -37.36 -32.84 42.28
N ALA A 60 -38.23 -33.60 42.95
CA ALA A 60 -39.50 -34.06 42.39
C ALA A 60 -40.67 -33.08 42.70
N GLY A 61 -41.35 -32.58 41.67
CA GLY A 61 -42.58 -31.77 41.82
C GLY A 61 -42.95 -30.95 40.58
N LYS A 62 -44.16 -30.34 40.57
CA LYS A 62 -44.67 -29.50 39.45
C LYS A 62 -43.72 -28.35 39.09
N SER A 63 -43.05 -27.77 40.07
CA SER A 63 -42.08 -26.69 39.86
C SER A 63 -40.83 -27.15 39.09
N ALA A 64 -40.36 -28.40 39.30
CA ALA A 64 -39.25 -28.96 38.55
C ALA A 64 -39.63 -29.25 37.09
N THR A 65 -40.90 -29.60 36.84
CA THR A 65 -41.41 -29.83 35.47
C THR A 65 -41.46 -28.53 34.67
N VAL A 66 -42.00 -27.45 35.26
CA VAL A 66 -42.04 -26.12 34.64
C VAL A 66 -40.61 -25.58 34.43
N PHE A 67 -39.73 -25.73 35.42
CA PHE A 67 -38.31 -25.35 35.26
C PHE A 67 -37.67 -26.10 34.08
N LYS A 68 -37.88 -27.41 33.96
CA LYS A 68 -37.33 -28.21 32.85
C LYS A 68 -37.84 -27.77 31.48
N GLU A 69 -39.13 -27.42 31.36
CA GLU A 69 -39.69 -26.89 30.11
C GLU A 69 -39.06 -25.55 29.72
N GLU A 70 -39.04 -24.58 30.63
CA GLU A 70 -38.46 -23.25 30.39
C GLU A 70 -36.95 -23.32 30.11
N PHE A 71 -36.23 -24.19 30.81
CA PHE A 71 -34.78 -24.33 30.70
C PHE A 71 -34.34 -25.17 29.48
N SER A 72 -35.25 -25.92 28.85
CA SER A 72 -34.94 -26.80 27.70
C SER A 72 -34.37 -26.06 26.49
N GLY A 73 -34.73 -24.78 26.32
CA GLY A 73 -34.25 -23.93 25.22
C GLY A 73 -32.85 -23.35 25.45
N VAL A 74 -32.41 -23.23 26.70
CA VAL A 74 -31.16 -22.57 27.07
C VAL A 74 -29.93 -23.26 26.45
N PRO A 75 -29.75 -24.59 26.55
CA PRO A 75 -28.61 -25.26 25.93
C PRO A 75 -28.52 -25.05 24.42
N LYS A 76 -29.67 -25.02 23.74
CA LYS A 76 -29.75 -24.81 22.29
C LYS A 76 -29.34 -23.39 21.90
N ASN A 77 -29.76 -22.39 22.68
CA ASN A 77 -29.43 -21.00 22.44
C ASN A 77 -27.95 -20.71 22.75
N LEU A 78 -27.40 -21.24 23.84
CA LEU A 78 -25.97 -21.14 24.15
C LEU A 78 -25.11 -21.77 23.04
N LYS A 79 -25.49 -22.96 22.54
CA LYS A 79 -24.78 -23.58 21.40
C LYS A 79 -24.80 -22.73 20.13
N LYS A 80 -25.91 -22.03 19.86
CA LYS A 80 -25.99 -21.10 18.71
C LYS A 80 -25.07 -19.89 18.92
N LEU A 81 -25.05 -19.36 20.13
CA LEU A 81 -24.25 -18.20 20.51
C LEU A 81 -22.75 -18.51 20.39
N GLU A 82 -22.29 -19.59 21.03
CA GLU A 82 -20.93 -20.16 20.91
C GLU A 82 -20.51 -20.24 19.44
N LYS A 83 -21.33 -20.92 18.62
CA LYS A 83 -21.03 -21.09 17.19
C LYS A 83 -20.93 -19.75 16.45
N SER A 84 -21.90 -18.85 16.63
CA SER A 84 -21.94 -17.58 15.89
C SER A 84 -20.76 -16.67 16.23
N TYR A 85 -20.40 -16.56 17.51
CA TYR A 85 -19.29 -15.73 17.95
C TYR A 85 -17.94 -16.37 17.62
N GLY A 86 -17.82 -17.69 17.74
CA GLY A 86 -16.65 -18.43 17.27
C GLY A 86 -16.38 -18.21 15.78
N MET A 87 -17.41 -18.34 14.93
CA MET A 87 -17.30 -18.08 13.49
C MET A 87 -16.86 -16.63 13.17
N CYS A 88 -17.42 -15.64 13.87
CA CYS A 88 -16.99 -14.25 13.71
C CYS A 88 -15.55 -14.03 14.20
N GLY A 89 -15.16 -14.67 15.30
CA GLY A 89 -13.79 -14.65 15.82
C GLY A 89 -12.80 -15.23 14.80
N ASP A 90 -13.12 -16.38 14.21
CA ASP A 90 -12.31 -17.06 13.19
C ASP A 90 -12.12 -16.17 11.95
N ALA A 91 -13.21 -15.61 11.41
CA ALA A 91 -13.16 -14.71 10.26
C ALA A 91 -12.23 -13.51 10.51
N LEU A 92 -12.36 -12.86 11.68
CA LEU A 92 -11.50 -11.73 12.03
C LEU A 92 -10.04 -12.17 12.30
N ALA A 93 -9.84 -13.36 12.89
CA ALA A 93 -8.54 -13.95 13.14
C ALA A 93 -7.78 -14.25 11.84
N ASP A 94 -8.49 -14.67 10.79
CA ASP A 94 -7.95 -14.93 9.46
C ASP A 94 -7.71 -13.62 8.67
N PHE A 95 -8.53 -12.61 8.88
CA PHE A 95 -8.45 -11.32 8.19
C PHE A 95 -7.27 -10.45 8.66
N TRP A 96 -7.08 -10.27 9.98
CA TRP A 96 -6.13 -9.28 10.50
C TRP A 96 -4.68 -9.45 10.03
N PRO A 97 -4.11 -10.68 9.90
CA PRO A 97 -2.73 -10.84 9.44
C PRO A 97 -2.57 -10.46 7.97
N LYS A 98 -3.60 -10.71 7.15
CA LYS A 98 -3.61 -10.32 5.74
C LYS A 98 -3.73 -8.81 5.59
N LEU A 99 -4.57 -8.16 6.40
CA LEU A 99 -4.66 -6.70 6.46
C LEU A 99 -3.31 -6.06 6.85
N GLU A 100 -2.63 -6.60 7.86
CA GLU A 100 -1.31 -6.10 8.28
C GLU A 100 -0.26 -6.19 7.15
N ARG A 101 -0.22 -7.31 6.43
CA ARG A 101 0.66 -7.48 5.26
C ARG A 101 0.33 -6.50 4.13
N ALA A 102 -0.96 -6.32 3.84
CA ALA A 102 -1.43 -5.37 2.83
C ALA A 102 -1.04 -3.93 3.20
N GLN A 103 -1.18 -3.56 4.48
CA GLN A 103 -0.75 -2.25 5.00
C GLN A 103 0.76 -2.05 4.84
N ALA A 104 1.57 -3.04 5.22
CA ALA A 104 3.03 -2.97 5.05
C ALA A 104 3.45 -2.83 3.57
N LEU A 105 2.73 -3.46 2.64
CA LEU A 105 2.98 -3.34 1.21
C LEU A 105 2.64 -1.93 0.69
N ALA A 106 1.49 -1.38 1.10
CA ALA A 106 1.08 -0.03 0.75
C ALA A 106 2.06 1.03 1.30
N ASP A 107 2.55 0.85 2.53
CA ASP A 107 3.50 1.78 3.14
C ASP A 107 4.85 1.78 2.42
N ARG A 108 5.32 0.60 1.98
CA ARG A 108 6.51 0.49 1.12
C ARG A 108 6.29 1.15 -0.24
N ALA A 109 5.12 0.98 -0.84
CA ALA A 109 4.76 1.64 -2.08
C ALA A 109 4.82 3.17 -1.94
N LEU A 110 4.31 3.69 -0.82
CA LEU A 110 4.32 5.13 -0.54
C LEU A 110 5.75 5.69 -0.42
N VAL A 111 6.63 4.99 0.31
CA VAL A 111 8.06 5.38 0.41
C VAL A 111 8.70 5.43 -0.99
N LYS A 112 8.53 4.37 -1.78
CA LYS A 112 9.08 4.30 -3.14
C LYS A 112 8.53 5.39 -4.06
N ALA A 113 7.25 5.73 -3.92
CA ALA A 113 6.65 6.79 -4.72
C ALA A 113 7.19 8.17 -4.35
N ARG A 114 7.45 8.44 -3.07
CA ARG A 114 8.09 9.69 -2.62
C ARG A 114 9.50 9.83 -3.22
N GLU A 115 10.30 8.76 -3.14
CA GLU A 115 11.64 8.71 -3.75
C GLU A 115 11.55 8.94 -5.27
N ALA A 116 10.68 8.22 -5.97
CA ALA A 116 10.50 8.36 -7.41
C ALA A 116 10.05 9.76 -7.84
N ARG A 117 9.18 10.43 -7.06
CA ARG A 117 8.77 11.84 -7.33
C ARG A 117 9.92 12.82 -7.16
N GLN A 118 10.76 12.61 -6.14
CA GLN A 118 11.95 13.44 -5.91
C GLN A 118 12.97 13.26 -7.05
N ASP A 119 13.20 12.01 -7.47
CA ASP A 119 14.06 11.68 -8.60
C ASP A 119 13.53 12.26 -9.90
N LEU A 120 12.22 12.16 -10.14
CA LEU A 120 11.57 12.71 -11.33
C LEU A 120 11.71 14.22 -11.40
N THR A 121 11.46 14.94 -10.29
CA THR A 121 11.64 16.40 -10.23
C THR A 121 13.10 16.80 -10.51
N SER A 122 14.05 16.05 -9.93
CA SER A 122 15.48 16.28 -10.12
C SER A 122 15.93 15.99 -11.55
N ALA A 123 15.42 14.91 -12.15
CA ALA A 123 15.72 14.51 -13.52
C ALA A 123 15.12 15.49 -14.54
N GLN A 124 13.89 15.97 -14.32
CA GLN A 124 13.26 17.00 -15.15
C GLN A 124 14.04 18.31 -15.14
N SER A 125 14.55 18.73 -13.97
CA SER A 125 15.38 19.93 -13.87
C SER A 125 16.70 19.77 -14.65
N LYS A 126 17.32 18.59 -14.57
CA LYS A 126 18.53 18.25 -15.35
C LYS A 126 18.24 18.21 -16.85
N LEU A 127 17.10 17.66 -17.25
CA LEU A 127 16.68 17.59 -18.65
C LEU A 127 16.48 18.99 -19.24
N SER A 128 15.76 19.87 -18.54
CA SER A 128 15.58 21.27 -18.96
C SER A 128 16.91 22.03 -19.11
N SER A 129 17.85 21.79 -18.20
CA SER A 129 19.20 22.35 -18.27
C SER A 129 19.98 21.80 -19.47
N ALA A 130 19.87 20.50 -19.74
CA ALA A 130 20.49 19.83 -20.87
C ALA A 130 19.90 20.31 -22.21
N ASP A 131 18.58 20.48 -22.32
CA ASP A 131 17.90 21.03 -23.51
C ASP A 131 18.39 22.45 -23.82
N SER A 132 18.54 23.27 -22.77
CA SER A 132 19.09 24.62 -22.90
C SER A 132 20.54 24.61 -23.39
N TRP A 133 21.33 23.66 -22.90
CA TRP A 133 22.72 23.49 -23.34
C TRP A 133 22.80 22.99 -24.78
N VAL A 134 22.02 21.97 -25.15
CA VAL A 134 21.91 21.48 -26.53
C VAL A 134 21.55 22.63 -27.47
N THR A 135 20.53 23.42 -27.13
CA THR A 135 20.13 24.58 -27.94
C THR A 135 21.27 25.57 -28.15
N ARG A 136 22.02 25.89 -27.09
CA ARG A 136 23.15 26.82 -27.17
C ARG A 136 24.33 26.24 -27.96
N ALA A 137 24.69 24.99 -27.70
CA ALA A 137 25.80 24.31 -28.34
C ALA A 137 25.54 24.03 -29.82
N SER A 138 24.30 23.65 -30.19
CA SER A 138 23.89 23.50 -31.58
C SER A 138 23.93 24.83 -32.33
N LYS A 139 23.38 25.91 -31.76
CA LYS A 139 23.47 27.26 -32.36
C LYS A 139 24.92 27.71 -32.57
N GLU A 140 25.80 27.43 -31.61
CA GLU A 140 27.21 27.78 -31.73
C GLU A 140 27.92 26.94 -32.80
N ALA A 141 27.66 25.62 -32.85
CA ALA A 141 28.20 24.74 -33.89
C ALA A 141 27.71 25.12 -35.30
N ASP A 142 26.46 25.55 -35.45
CA ASP A 142 25.87 25.90 -36.74
C ASP A 142 26.44 27.22 -37.31
N LYS A 143 26.88 28.17 -36.46
CA LYS A 143 27.60 29.38 -36.93
C LYS A 143 28.84 29.05 -37.76
N TYR A 144 29.58 28.01 -37.36
CA TYR A 144 30.78 27.57 -38.08
C TYR A 144 30.48 26.73 -39.33
N LYS A 145 29.26 26.20 -39.45
CA LYS A 145 28.79 25.52 -40.68
C LYS A 145 28.28 26.50 -41.73
N ASP A 146 27.59 27.56 -41.29
CA ASP A 146 27.00 28.59 -42.17
C ASP A 146 27.98 29.69 -42.58
N ASP A 147 29.11 29.83 -41.87
CA ASP A 147 30.22 30.71 -42.22
C ASP A 147 31.58 30.02 -41.97
N PRO A 148 31.94 29.00 -42.77
CA PRO A 148 33.16 28.23 -42.59
C PRO A 148 34.45 29.05 -42.83
N THR A 149 34.34 30.26 -43.38
CA THR A 149 35.46 31.17 -43.65
C THR A 149 35.46 32.45 -42.81
N GLY A 150 34.46 32.68 -41.96
CA GLY A 150 34.31 33.91 -41.17
C GLY A 150 33.96 35.14 -42.01
N SER A 151 33.56 34.94 -43.26
CA SER A 151 33.40 36.01 -44.25
C SER A 151 32.21 36.93 -43.99
N LYS A 152 31.33 36.62 -43.03
CA LYS A 152 30.22 37.47 -42.58
C LYS A 152 30.56 38.31 -41.34
N SER A 153 31.77 38.18 -40.81
CA SER A 153 32.32 39.01 -39.73
C SER A 153 33.60 39.70 -40.22
N ASP A 154 33.83 40.98 -39.88
CA ASP A 154 35.05 41.73 -40.25
C ASP A 154 36.35 41.21 -39.56
N GLY A 155 36.41 39.92 -39.20
CA GLY A 155 37.51 39.29 -38.47
C GLY A 155 38.04 38.02 -39.16
N ASP A 156 39.27 37.64 -38.77
CA ASP A 156 40.00 36.45 -39.26
C ASP A 156 39.15 35.16 -39.30
N LYS A 157 39.49 34.27 -40.23
CA LYS A 157 38.89 32.93 -40.39
C LYS A 157 38.71 32.22 -39.04
N PRO A 158 37.60 31.48 -38.82
CA PRO A 158 37.40 30.73 -37.60
C PRO A 158 38.55 29.73 -37.38
N ASP A 159 39.18 29.81 -36.20
CA ASP A 159 40.21 28.85 -35.77
C ASP A 159 39.64 27.43 -35.74
N GLU A 160 40.33 26.48 -36.38
CA GLU A 160 39.96 25.06 -36.42
C GLU A 160 39.76 24.47 -35.02
N ALA A 161 40.51 24.97 -34.01
CA ALA A 161 40.33 24.58 -32.62
C ALA A 161 38.94 24.96 -32.08
N LYS A 162 38.38 26.12 -32.46
CA LYS A 162 37.04 26.56 -32.05
C LYS A 162 35.95 25.72 -32.69
N VAL A 163 36.09 25.37 -33.97
CA VAL A 163 35.14 24.48 -34.68
C VAL A 163 35.11 23.09 -34.05
N ARG A 164 36.29 22.51 -33.74
CA ARG A 164 36.40 21.22 -33.05
C ARG A 164 35.85 21.27 -31.62
N ALA A 165 36.04 22.37 -30.89
CA ALA A 165 35.45 22.57 -29.57
C ALA A 165 33.92 22.62 -29.65
N ALA A 166 33.35 23.47 -30.51
CA ALA A 166 31.90 23.60 -30.68
C ALA A 166 31.23 22.29 -31.10
N THR A 167 31.87 21.51 -31.98
CA THR A 167 31.38 20.18 -32.39
C THR A 167 31.36 19.20 -31.21
N ARG A 168 32.42 19.16 -30.40
CA ARG A 168 32.48 18.31 -29.20
C ARG A 168 31.46 18.74 -28.17
N ASP A 169 31.30 20.05 -27.94
CA ASP A 169 30.32 20.59 -26.99
C ASP A 169 28.89 20.20 -27.40
N ALA A 170 28.56 20.27 -28.69
CA ALA A 170 27.27 19.83 -29.21
C ALA A 170 27.05 18.32 -29.00
N GLN A 171 28.07 17.49 -29.20
CA GLN A 171 27.99 16.05 -28.93
C GLN A 171 27.82 15.76 -27.43
N HIS A 172 28.60 16.42 -26.57
CA HIS A 172 28.50 16.28 -25.11
C HIS A 172 27.13 16.73 -24.59
N ALA A 173 26.60 17.84 -25.13
CA ALA A 173 25.27 18.32 -24.79
C ALA A 173 24.19 17.28 -25.15
N LYS A 174 24.28 16.68 -26.34
CA LYS A 174 23.33 15.64 -26.77
C LYS A 174 23.41 14.38 -25.91
N THR A 175 24.61 13.94 -25.53
CA THR A 175 24.78 12.83 -24.59
C THR A 175 24.19 13.15 -23.22
N ALA A 176 24.40 14.37 -22.71
CA ALA A 176 23.81 14.81 -21.45
C ALA A 176 22.28 14.85 -21.49
N GLN A 177 21.70 15.30 -22.61
CA GLN A 177 20.25 15.26 -22.84
C GLN A 177 19.70 13.83 -22.82
N THR A 178 20.33 12.90 -23.56
CA THR A 178 19.92 11.49 -23.57
C THR A 178 19.99 10.88 -22.16
N ASN A 179 21.06 11.14 -21.42
CA ASN A 179 21.21 10.63 -20.05
C ASN A 179 20.14 11.21 -19.11
N ALA A 180 19.82 12.50 -19.24
CA ALA A 180 18.77 13.14 -18.47
C ALA A 180 17.38 12.58 -18.80
N GLN A 181 17.09 12.33 -20.09
CA GLN A 181 15.85 11.70 -20.52
C GLN A 181 15.72 10.28 -19.94
N SER A 182 16.76 9.45 -20.05
CA SER A 182 16.77 8.11 -19.44
C SER A 182 16.53 8.14 -17.93
N ALA A 183 17.03 9.17 -17.22
CA ALA A 183 16.77 9.34 -15.79
C ALA A 183 15.30 9.69 -15.51
N VAL A 184 14.67 10.53 -16.34
CA VAL A 184 13.22 10.83 -16.25
C VAL A 184 12.41 9.54 -16.48
N ASP A 185 12.73 8.79 -17.52
CA ASP A 185 12.02 7.54 -17.86
C ASP A 185 12.16 6.49 -16.75
N SER A 186 13.35 6.39 -16.13
CA SER A 186 13.60 5.48 -15.00
C SER A 186 12.79 5.89 -13.77
N ALA A 187 12.76 7.19 -13.43
CA ALA A 187 12.00 7.69 -12.30
C ALA A 187 10.49 7.52 -12.51
N GLN A 188 9.99 7.73 -13.73
CA GLN A 188 8.60 7.48 -14.09
C GLN A 188 8.25 5.99 -13.96
N SER A 189 9.11 5.10 -14.45
CA SER A 189 8.93 3.64 -14.31
C SER A 189 8.91 3.21 -12.85
N ALA A 190 9.75 3.80 -12.00
CA ALA A 190 9.75 3.55 -10.55
C ALA A 190 8.45 4.02 -9.88
N LEU A 191 7.92 5.17 -10.29
CA LEU A 191 6.64 5.67 -9.82
C LEU A 191 5.48 4.74 -10.22
N ASP A 192 5.46 4.26 -11.46
CA ASP A 192 4.44 3.35 -11.95
C ASP A 192 4.50 1.98 -11.25
N ALA A 193 5.70 1.49 -10.96
CA ALA A 193 5.89 0.28 -10.15
C ALA A 193 5.38 0.47 -8.70
N ALA A 194 5.58 1.65 -8.11
CA ALA A 194 5.05 1.98 -6.78
C ALA A 194 3.51 2.03 -6.79
N LYS A 195 2.91 2.64 -7.82
CA LYS A 195 1.43 2.63 -8.02
C LYS A 195 0.88 1.21 -8.09
N LYS A 196 1.49 0.35 -8.91
CA LYS A 196 1.10 -1.05 -9.00
C LYS A 196 1.20 -1.78 -7.66
N MET A 197 2.27 -1.53 -6.90
CA MET A 197 2.42 -2.10 -5.55
C MET A 197 1.31 -1.66 -4.59
N ALA A 198 0.86 -0.41 -4.68
CA ALA A 198 -0.27 0.09 -3.90
C ALA A 198 -1.61 -0.54 -4.33
N GLU A 199 -1.82 -0.77 -5.62
CA GLU A 199 -2.99 -1.50 -6.13
C GLU A 199 -3.00 -2.96 -5.69
N ASP A 200 -1.86 -3.64 -5.73
CA ASP A 200 -1.73 -5.02 -5.26
C ASP A 200 -1.99 -5.11 -3.75
N ALA A 201 -1.57 -4.11 -2.98
CA ALA A 201 -1.91 -4.00 -1.56
C ALA A 201 -3.43 -3.84 -1.35
N ARG A 202 -4.10 -3.00 -2.15
CA ARG A 202 -5.56 -2.85 -2.11
C ARG A 202 -6.26 -4.18 -2.39
N LYS A 203 -5.87 -4.87 -3.47
CA LYS A 203 -6.43 -6.18 -3.84
C LYS A 203 -6.23 -7.21 -2.74
N MET A 204 -5.03 -7.30 -2.17
CA MET A 204 -4.75 -8.21 -1.05
C MET A 204 -5.70 -8.00 0.12
N ARG A 205 -6.03 -6.74 0.45
CA ARG A 205 -7.02 -6.43 1.51
C ARG A 205 -8.44 -6.81 1.09
N GLU A 206 -8.83 -6.51 -0.15
CA GLU A 206 -10.17 -6.82 -0.67
C GLU A 206 -10.41 -8.33 -0.72
N ASP A 207 -9.44 -9.10 -1.20
CA ASP A 207 -9.47 -10.56 -1.22
C ASP A 207 -9.50 -11.12 0.21
N ALA A 208 -8.68 -10.57 1.11
CA ALA A 208 -8.72 -10.95 2.53
C ALA A 208 -10.09 -10.73 3.17
N ALA A 209 -10.77 -9.63 2.85
CA ALA A 209 -12.10 -9.32 3.36
C ALA A 209 -13.20 -10.19 2.72
N ARG A 210 -12.95 -10.73 1.53
CA ARG A 210 -13.88 -11.62 0.83
C ARG A 210 -13.76 -13.07 1.29
N ASP A 211 -12.56 -13.50 1.64
CA ASP A 211 -12.25 -14.86 2.08
C ASP A 211 -12.52 -15.10 3.57
N ALA A 212 -12.63 -14.02 4.37
CA ALA A 212 -12.97 -14.05 5.79
C ALA A 212 -14.48 -14.12 6.01
#